data_AF-A0A7Z7YEP1-F1
#
_entry.id   AF-A0A7Z7YEP1-F1
#
_cell.length_a   1.000
_cell.length_b   1.000
_cell.length_c   1.000
_cell.angle_alpha   90.00
_cell.angle_beta   90.00
_cell.angle_gamma   90.00
#
_symmetry.space_group_name_H-M   'P 1'
#
loop_
_entity.id
_entity.type
_entity.pdbx_description
1 polymer ?
#
loop_
_entity_poly.entity_id
_entity_poly.type
_entity_poly.pdbx_seq_one_letter_code
_entity_poly.pdbx_strand_id
1 'polypeptide(L)'
;MADKLSTSALAKKRQQDAKQLFQDLKTAGYIHRHDEQWILTDLGTKFGGEYAQPPKYGRFIVWPENLLIDLHATSGQTLTATQVGEYFKLNPKKMNQLFSELGWIARSESGWHATESGLRAGAQQREEKSSGNGFVVWHEAILRNRHLRQSVVEFLGQEAQAHATDKSYSSFRQKFAAKHRTLDGHYVRSTGELLIDNWLYLAGVVHAYQRPLPIEEEVTSDFYLPSGKVYLQFWGTDEGDIAPSEQQKTRALYQAHGLALIEIQSHEITQLDDILPAKLREFGIKAY
;
A
#
# COMPACT_ATOMS: atom_id res chain seq x y z
N MET A 1 17.34 23.19 1.70
CA MET A 1 17.22 21.72 1.67
C MET A 1 18.37 21.18 2.50
N ALA A 2 18.14 20.24 3.42
CA ALA A 2 19.26 19.60 4.12
C ALA A 2 20.12 18.87 3.08
N ASP A 3 21.43 19.07 3.12
CA ASP A 3 22.35 18.36 2.23
C ASP A 3 22.23 16.86 2.51
N LYS A 4 21.65 16.11 1.55
CA LYS A 4 21.57 14.65 1.62
C LYS A 4 22.76 14.03 0.93
N LEU A 5 23.29 12.98 1.53
CA LEU A 5 24.49 12.29 1.09
C LEU A 5 24.14 10.88 0.60
N SER A 6 24.82 10.40 -0.44
CA SER A 6 24.77 8.97 -0.78
C SER A 6 25.31 8.14 0.37
N THR A 7 24.94 6.86 0.47
CA THR A 7 25.46 5.97 1.54
C THR A 7 26.98 6.00 1.63
N SER A 8 27.71 5.95 0.51
CA SER A 8 29.18 6.03 0.51
C SER A 8 29.72 7.38 0.99
N ALA A 9 29.05 8.49 0.64
CA ALA A 9 29.44 9.83 1.12
C ALA A 9 29.13 10.00 2.62
N LEU A 10 28.00 9.49 3.09
CA LEU A 10 27.63 9.47 4.51
C LEU A 10 28.61 8.62 5.33
N ALA A 11 29.01 7.46 4.81
CA ALA A 11 30.03 6.61 5.42
C ALA A 11 31.36 7.35 5.58
N LYS A 12 31.84 8.00 4.51
CA LYS A 12 33.06 8.83 4.56
C LYS A 12 32.95 9.96 5.58
N LYS A 13 31.82 10.65 5.63
CA LYS A 13 31.59 11.74 6.60
C LYS A 13 31.61 11.25 8.05
N ARG A 14 31.07 10.05 8.30
CA ARG A 14 31.08 9.37 9.61
C ARG A 14 32.38 8.64 9.92
N GLN A 15 33.38 8.68 9.03
CA GLN A 15 34.64 7.96 9.16
C GLN A 15 34.43 6.45 9.39
N GLN A 16 33.40 5.88 8.78
CA GLN A 16 33.08 4.46 8.84
C GLN A 16 33.25 3.79 7.48
N ASP A 17 33.43 2.48 7.50
CA ASP A 17 33.46 1.68 6.28
C ASP A 17 32.10 1.72 5.55
N ALA A 18 32.13 1.90 4.24
CA ALA A 18 30.90 2.02 3.45
C ALA A 18 30.12 0.71 3.40
N LYS A 19 30.81 -0.44 3.31
CA LYS A 19 30.17 -1.76 3.32
C LYS A 19 29.49 -2.01 4.66
N GLN A 20 30.11 -1.60 5.77
CA GLN A 20 29.48 -1.66 7.09
C GLN A 20 28.21 -0.82 7.16
N LEU A 21 28.22 0.44 6.70
CA LEU A 21 27.01 1.27 6.70
C LEU A 21 25.87 0.65 5.85
N PHE A 22 26.19 0.05 4.71
CA PHE A 22 25.18 -0.69 3.92
C PHE A 22 24.61 -1.89 4.70
N GLN A 23 25.42 -2.61 5.47
CA GLN A 23 24.92 -3.70 6.32
C GLN A 23 24.06 -3.17 7.47
N ASP A 24 24.44 -2.05 8.09
CA ASP A 24 23.69 -1.44 9.18
C ASP A 24 22.30 -1.00 8.71
N LEU A 25 22.22 -0.30 7.56
CA LEU A 25 20.95 0.10 6.94
C LEU A 25 20.09 -1.11 6.57
N LYS A 26 20.71 -2.18 6.07
CA LYS A 26 20.00 -3.42 5.75
C LYS A 26 19.47 -4.11 7.01
N THR A 27 20.26 -4.13 8.08
CA THR A 27 19.92 -4.77 9.37
C THR A 27 18.80 -4.03 10.08
N ALA A 28 18.77 -2.70 9.98
CA ALA A 28 17.67 -1.86 10.46
C ALA A 28 16.42 -1.93 9.56
N GLY A 29 16.50 -2.61 8.41
CA GLY A 29 15.38 -2.74 7.47
C GLY A 29 15.11 -1.49 6.63
N TYR A 30 16.05 -0.54 6.56
CA TYR A 30 15.89 0.71 5.80
C TYR A 30 16.10 0.49 4.30
N ILE A 31 16.90 -0.52 3.95
CA ILE A 31 17.13 -0.94 2.57
C ILE A 31 17.18 -2.46 2.49
N HIS A 32 16.94 -3.01 1.30
CA HIS A 32 17.27 -4.39 1.00
C HIS A 32 17.78 -4.51 -0.43
N ARG A 33 18.30 -5.69 -0.78
CA ARG A 33 18.83 -5.97 -2.11
C ARG A 33 17.79 -6.77 -2.91
N HIS A 34 17.47 -6.31 -4.11
CA HIS A 34 16.62 -7.00 -5.09
C HIS A 34 17.20 -6.73 -6.48
N ASP A 35 17.35 -7.77 -7.31
CA ASP A 35 17.91 -7.70 -8.67
C ASP A 35 19.18 -6.84 -8.79
N GLU A 36 20.14 -7.07 -7.89
CA GLU A 36 21.39 -6.31 -7.82
C GLU A 36 21.22 -4.78 -7.65
N GLN A 37 20.09 -4.36 -7.11
CA GLN A 37 19.80 -2.97 -6.76
C GLN A 37 19.43 -2.84 -5.28
N TRP A 38 19.78 -1.69 -4.70
CA TRP A 38 19.35 -1.35 -3.36
C TRP A 38 17.99 -0.69 -3.45
N ILE A 39 17.01 -1.31 -2.81
CA ILE A 39 15.66 -0.80 -2.70
C ILE A 39 15.53 -0.12 -1.34
N LEU A 40 15.14 1.16 -1.36
CA LEU A 40 14.71 1.92 -0.20
C LEU A 40 13.35 1.40 0.26
N THR A 41 13.24 1.04 1.54
CA THR A 41 11.96 0.63 2.16
C THR A 41 11.20 1.84 2.68
N ASP A 42 9.91 1.68 2.96
CA ASP A 42 9.09 2.73 3.57
C ASP A 42 9.63 3.13 4.95
N LEU A 43 10.17 2.16 5.69
CA LEU A 43 10.89 2.43 6.94
C LEU A 43 12.13 3.30 6.70
N GLY A 44 12.92 3.01 5.67
CA GLY A 44 14.06 3.84 5.29
C GLY A 44 13.63 5.26 4.90
N THR A 45 12.55 5.39 4.13
CA THR A 45 11.96 6.69 3.77
C THR A 45 11.56 7.48 5.01
N LYS A 46 10.96 6.83 6.01
CA LYS A 46 10.58 7.44 7.30
C LYS A 46 11.77 8.01 8.07
N PHE A 47 12.95 7.41 7.94
CA PHE A 47 14.19 7.92 8.51
C PHE A 47 14.93 8.90 7.58
N GLY A 48 14.27 9.39 6.53
CA GLY A 48 14.74 10.46 5.64
C GLY A 48 15.45 9.99 4.38
N GLY A 49 15.47 8.67 4.12
CA GLY A 49 15.97 8.12 2.87
C GLY A 49 15.16 8.61 1.68
N GLU A 50 15.82 8.94 0.58
CA GLU A 50 15.16 9.33 -0.68
C GLU A 50 15.96 8.80 -1.86
N TYR A 51 15.30 8.68 -3.02
CA TYR A 51 16.01 8.41 -4.27
C TYR A 51 16.49 9.72 -4.90
N ALA A 52 17.75 9.74 -5.33
CA ALA A 52 18.32 10.76 -6.20
C ALA A 52 18.66 10.13 -7.56
N GLN A 53 18.42 10.86 -8.66
CA GLN A 53 18.73 10.40 -10.01
C GLN A 53 19.43 11.50 -10.83
N PRO A 54 20.71 11.80 -10.53
CA PRO A 54 21.50 12.70 -11.37
C PRO A 54 21.72 12.08 -12.76
N PRO A 55 21.79 12.88 -13.84
CA PRO A 55 21.94 12.37 -15.21
C PRO A 55 23.13 11.43 -15.44
N LYS A 56 24.18 11.54 -14.62
CA LYS A 56 25.46 10.84 -14.79
C LYS A 56 25.57 9.50 -14.05
N TYR A 57 24.80 9.28 -12.98
CA TYR A 57 25.08 8.20 -12.01
C TYR A 57 23.92 7.22 -11.78
N GLY A 58 22.83 7.34 -12.53
CA GLY A 58 21.64 6.52 -12.34
C GLY A 58 20.95 6.80 -11.00
N ARG A 59 19.93 6.01 -10.67
CA ARG A 59 19.14 6.14 -9.44
C ARG A 59 19.91 5.55 -8.25
N PHE A 60 20.06 6.31 -7.16
CA PHE A 60 20.65 5.82 -5.91
C PHE A 60 19.95 6.43 -4.69
N ILE A 61 20.24 5.90 -3.51
CA ILE A 61 19.61 6.33 -2.25
C ILE A 61 20.50 7.36 -1.54
N VAL A 62 19.88 8.45 -1.09
CA VAL A 62 20.49 9.51 -0.29
C VAL A 62 19.84 9.62 1.08
N TRP A 63 20.61 10.11 2.05
CA TRP A 63 20.25 10.15 3.46
C TRP A 63 20.58 11.50 4.08
N PRO A 64 19.84 11.95 5.10
CA PRO A 64 20.22 13.11 5.88
C PRO A 64 21.51 12.81 6.66
N GLU A 65 22.32 13.83 6.89
CA GLU A 65 23.62 13.66 7.57
C GLU A 65 23.46 13.12 9.01
N ASN A 66 22.39 13.55 9.68
CA ASN A 66 22.00 13.14 11.03
C ASN A 66 21.16 11.85 11.05
N LEU A 67 21.21 11.01 10.01
CA LEU A 67 20.49 9.73 9.95
C LEU A 67 20.71 8.86 11.21
N LEU A 68 19.63 8.54 11.91
CA LEU A 68 19.66 7.62 13.04
C LEU A 68 19.38 6.19 12.56
N ILE A 69 20.24 5.25 12.93
CA ILE A 69 20.08 3.83 12.61
C ILE A 69 19.98 3.08 13.93
N ASP A 70 18.81 2.52 14.22
CA ASP A 70 18.59 1.69 15.40
C ASP A 70 18.86 0.23 15.08
N LEU A 71 20.07 -0.24 15.40
CA LEU A 71 20.49 -1.63 15.22
C LEU A 71 19.95 -2.58 16.31
N HIS A 72 19.32 -2.05 17.36
CA HIS A 72 18.72 -2.85 18.43
C HIS A 72 17.23 -3.13 18.17
N ALA A 73 16.60 -2.33 17.31
CA ALA A 73 15.20 -2.50 16.94
C ALA A 73 14.92 -3.84 16.23
N THR A 74 15.85 -4.33 15.42
CA THR A 74 15.70 -5.54 14.59
C THR A 74 16.98 -6.35 14.54
N SER A 75 16.85 -7.66 14.41
CA SER A 75 17.97 -8.60 14.25
C SER A 75 18.50 -8.69 12.81
N GLY A 76 17.86 -7.98 11.86
CA GLY A 76 18.17 -8.05 10.43
C GLY A 76 17.71 -9.33 9.74
N GLN A 77 17.01 -10.22 10.46
CA GLN A 77 16.52 -11.47 9.92
C GLN A 77 15.29 -11.28 9.04
N THR A 78 15.05 -12.28 8.19
CA THR A 78 13.83 -12.36 7.38
C THR A 78 12.92 -13.46 7.88
N LEU A 79 11.62 -13.18 7.93
CA LEU A 79 10.57 -14.08 8.39
C LEU A 79 9.77 -14.59 7.19
N THR A 80 9.43 -15.88 7.22
CA THR A 80 8.45 -16.47 6.30
C THR A 80 7.02 -16.06 6.69
N ALA A 81 6.07 -16.23 5.77
CA ALA A 81 4.65 -16.04 6.09
C ALA A 81 4.17 -16.90 7.28
N THR A 82 4.80 -18.06 7.49
CA THR A 82 4.55 -18.92 8.66
C THR A 82 4.98 -18.26 9.95
N GLN A 83 6.22 -17.78 10.03
CA GLN A 83 6.75 -17.13 11.23
C GLN A 83 6.02 -15.82 11.55
N VAL A 84 5.66 -15.04 10.52
CA VAL A 84 4.82 -13.85 10.72
C VAL A 84 3.43 -14.26 11.22
N GLY A 85 2.86 -15.33 10.66
CA GLY A 85 1.59 -15.89 11.09
C GLY A 85 1.60 -16.36 12.54
N GLU A 86 2.64 -17.07 12.98
CA GLU A 86 2.81 -17.49 14.38
C GLU A 86 2.78 -16.30 15.34
N TYR A 87 3.46 -15.20 15.01
CA TYR A 87 3.43 -13.97 15.81
C TYR A 87 2.02 -13.38 15.92
N PHE A 88 1.26 -13.36 14.82
CA PHE A 88 -0.11 -12.83 14.78
C PHE A 88 -1.20 -13.86 15.10
N LYS A 89 -0.83 -15.10 15.45
CA LYS A 89 -1.74 -16.24 15.66
C LYS A 89 -2.64 -16.53 14.46
N LEU A 90 -2.09 -16.38 13.25
CA LEU A 90 -2.73 -16.66 11.97
C LEU A 90 -1.98 -17.76 11.22
N ASN A 91 -2.70 -18.59 10.46
CA ASN A 91 -2.04 -19.58 9.63
C ASN A 91 -1.35 -18.92 8.40
N PRO A 92 -0.36 -19.59 7.78
CA PRO A 92 0.43 -19.01 6.69
C PRO A 92 -0.42 -18.64 5.46
N LYS A 93 -1.49 -19.40 5.19
CA LYS A 93 -2.41 -19.14 4.08
C LYS A 93 -3.13 -17.81 4.29
N LYS A 94 -3.61 -17.54 5.51
CA LYS A 94 -4.25 -16.27 5.87
C LYS A 94 -3.28 -15.11 5.81
N MET A 95 -2.04 -15.28 6.28
CA MET A 95 -1.04 -14.22 6.14
C MET A 95 -0.75 -13.86 4.69
N ASN A 96 -0.57 -14.85 3.80
CA ASN A 96 -0.39 -14.58 2.38
C ASN A 96 -1.61 -13.90 1.75
N GLN A 97 -2.83 -14.22 2.21
CA GLN A 97 -4.03 -13.51 1.76
C GLN A 97 -4.02 -12.04 2.18
N LEU A 98 -3.63 -11.72 3.42
CA LEU A 98 -3.52 -10.34 3.89
C LEU A 98 -2.42 -9.58 3.15
N PHE A 99 -1.23 -10.16 2.96
CA PHE A 99 -0.17 -9.54 2.16
C PHE A 99 -0.59 -9.31 0.72
N SER A 100 -1.37 -10.23 0.13
CA SER A 100 -1.87 -10.07 -1.23
C SER A 100 -2.94 -8.99 -1.33
N GLU A 101 -3.79 -8.87 -0.31
CA GLU A 101 -4.84 -7.84 -0.24
C GLU A 101 -4.24 -6.45 -0.10
N LEU A 102 -3.17 -6.30 0.71
CA LEU A 102 -2.35 -5.09 0.82
C LEU A 102 -1.58 -4.75 -0.47
N GLY A 103 -1.70 -5.59 -1.51
CA GLY A 103 -1.02 -5.41 -2.79
C GLY A 103 0.47 -5.72 -2.75
N TRP A 104 1.00 -6.26 -1.65
CA TRP A 104 2.44 -6.47 -1.48
C TRP A 104 2.96 -7.76 -2.13
N ILE A 105 2.10 -8.76 -2.32
CA ILE A 105 2.44 -9.99 -3.06
C ILE A 105 1.35 -10.33 -4.07
N ALA A 106 1.72 -11.02 -5.15
CA ALA A 106 0.79 -11.55 -6.15
C ALA A 106 0.98 -13.05 -6.31
N ARG A 107 -0.11 -13.77 -6.58
CA ARG A 107 -0.08 -15.19 -6.88
C ARG A 107 0.11 -15.40 -8.37
N SER A 108 0.98 -16.31 -8.74
CA SER A 108 1.19 -16.81 -10.10
C SER A 108 1.15 -18.34 -10.12
N GLU A 109 1.31 -18.94 -11.30
CA GLU A 109 1.49 -20.38 -11.45
C GLU A 109 2.73 -20.91 -10.71
N SER A 110 3.80 -20.10 -10.62
CA SER A 110 5.05 -20.44 -9.94
C SER A 110 5.09 -20.03 -8.47
N GLY A 111 3.94 -19.74 -7.84
CA GLY A 111 3.87 -19.38 -6.42
C GLY A 111 3.68 -17.89 -6.16
N TRP A 112 4.21 -17.40 -5.04
CA TRP A 112 4.03 -16.02 -4.59
C TRP A 112 5.21 -15.14 -5.00
N HIS A 113 4.89 -13.97 -5.56
CA HIS A 113 5.86 -12.98 -6.00
C HIS A 113 5.66 -11.65 -5.29
N ALA A 114 6.77 -11.03 -4.86
CA ALA A 114 6.74 -9.68 -4.32
C ALA A 114 6.40 -8.65 -5.40
N THR A 115 5.54 -7.69 -5.07
CA THR A 115 5.29 -6.51 -5.92
C THR A 115 6.25 -5.38 -5.57
N GLU A 116 6.31 -4.31 -6.36
CA GLU A 116 7.11 -3.13 -6.03
C GLU A 116 6.70 -2.51 -4.67
N SER A 117 5.41 -2.48 -4.36
CA SER A 117 4.90 -2.07 -3.04
C SER A 117 5.38 -3.02 -1.94
N GLY A 118 5.35 -4.34 -2.18
CA GLY A 118 5.86 -5.32 -1.22
C GLY A 118 7.35 -5.17 -0.94
N LEU A 119 8.17 -4.94 -1.97
CA LEU A 119 9.60 -4.69 -1.79
C LEU A 119 9.82 -3.47 -0.87
N ARG A 120 9.08 -2.38 -1.09
CA ARG A 120 9.12 -1.21 -0.20
C ARG A 120 8.65 -1.50 1.22
N ALA A 121 7.67 -2.38 1.40
CA ALA A 121 7.27 -2.90 2.71
C ALA A 121 8.30 -3.86 3.36
N GLY A 122 9.41 -4.18 2.67
CA GLY A 122 10.50 -5.03 3.17
C GLY A 122 10.41 -6.50 2.73
N ALA A 123 9.61 -6.81 1.72
CA ALA A 123 9.56 -8.13 1.09
C ALA A 123 10.88 -8.46 0.37
N GLN A 124 11.23 -9.73 0.32
CA GLN A 124 12.32 -10.25 -0.48
C GLN A 124 11.88 -11.54 -1.16
N GLN A 125 12.02 -11.59 -2.48
CA GLN A 125 11.73 -12.79 -3.26
C GLN A 125 12.73 -13.91 -2.93
N ARG A 126 12.22 -15.13 -2.83
CA ARG A 126 12.98 -16.37 -2.69
C ARG A 126 12.36 -17.43 -3.58
N GLU A 127 13.13 -18.46 -3.85
CA GLU A 127 12.69 -19.63 -4.61
C GLU A 127 13.02 -20.89 -3.82
N GLU A 128 12.10 -21.83 -3.84
CA GLU A 128 12.32 -23.14 -3.27
C GLU A 128 13.15 -23.98 -4.24
N LYS A 129 14.33 -24.44 -3.79
CA LYS A 129 15.30 -25.15 -4.65
C LYS A 129 14.76 -26.43 -5.30
N SER A 130 13.79 -27.08 -4.67
CA SER A 130 13.24 -28.37 -5.12
C SER A 130 12.15 -28.21 -6.18
N SER A 131 11.24 -27.26 -5.98
CA SER A 131 10.07 -27.07 -6.83
C SER A 131 10.23 -25.93 -7.84
N GLY A 132 11.19 -25.02 -7.62
CA GLY A 132 11.32 -23.76 -8.35
C GLY A 132 10.23 -22.75 -8.00
N ASN A 133 9.36 -23.05 -7.03
CA ASN A 133 8.28 -22.14 -6.67
C ASN A 133 8.81 -20.94 -5.89
N GLY A 134 8.36 -19.76 -6.31
CA GLY A 134 8.57 -18.49 -5.64
C GLY A 134 7.81 -18.40 -4.32
N PHE A 135 8.48 -17.85 -3.31
CA PHE A 135 7.88 -17.43 -2.06
C PHE A 135 8.52 -16.15 -1.55
N VAL A 136 7.83 -15.46 -0.65
CA VAL A 136 8.27 -14.17 -0.15
C VAL A 136 8.63 -14.29 1.33
N VAL A 137 9.78 -13.71 1.70
CA VAL A 137 10.18 -13.50 3.09
C VAL A 137 10.22 -12.00 3.39
N TRP A 138 10.09 -11.65 4.66
CA TRP A 138 9.89 -10.26 5.09
C TRP A 138 10.93 -9.86 6.09
N HIS A 139 11.50 -8.66 5.97
CA HIS A 139 12.33 -8.13 7.06
C HIS A 139 11.55 -8.11 8.38
N GLU A 140 12.18 -8.45 9.51
CA GLU A 140 11.54 -8.53 10.84
C GLU A 140 10.72 -7.27 11.22
N ALA A 141 11.12 -6.10 10.74
CA ALA A 141 10.38 -4.84 10.90
C ALA A 141 8.90 -4.92 10.47
N ILE A 142 8.54 -5.87 9.59
CA ILE A 142 7.16 -6.12 9.14
C ILE A 142 6.20 -6.37 10.30
N LEU A 143 6.69 -6.97 11.40
CA LEU A 143 5.88 -7.23 12.60
C LEU A 143 5.39 -5.95 13.27
N ARG A 144 6.03 -4.81 12.97
CA ARG A 144 5.69 -3.48 13.47
C ARG A 144 5.02 -2.58 12.43
N ASN A 145 4.84 -3.04 11.20
CA ASN A 145 4.20 -2.26 10.15
C ASN A 145 2.73 -1.94 10.52
N ARG A 146 2.36 -0.66 10.41
CA ARG A 146 1.04 -0.15 10.81
C ARG A 146 -0.08 -0.80 9.99
N HIS A 147 0.04 -0.85 8.67
CA HIS A 147 -1.00 -1.35 7.77
C HIS A 147 -1.23 -2.86 7.93
N LEU A 148 -0.15 -3.63 8.13
CA LEU A 148 -0.28 -5.04 8.42
C LEU A 148 -0.98 -5.28 9.75
N ARG A 149 -0.55 -4.58 10.81
CA ARG A 149 -1.16 -4.70 12.14
C ARG A 149 -2.64 -4.34 12.11
N GLN A 150 -2.98 -3.24 11.46
CA GLN A 150 -4.36 -2.81 11.27
C GLN A 150 -5.18 -3.89 10.56
N SER A 151 -4.66 -4.44 9.45
CA SER A 151 -5.33 -5.50 8.69
C SER A 151 -5.52 -6.79 9.51
N VAL A 152 -4.56 -7.13 10.38
CA VAL A 152 -4.67 -8.28 11.28
C VAL A 152 -5.70 -8.03 12.38
N VAL A 153 -5.71 -6.84 12.99
CA VAL A 153 -6.69 -6.43 14.02
C VAL A 153 -8.10 -6.50 13.45
N GLU A 154 -8.32 -5.91 12.26
CA GLU A 154 -9.58 -5.96 11.53
C GLU A 154 -9.99 -7.40 11.21
N PHE A 155 -9.07 -8.21 10.67
CA PHE A 155 -9.34 -9.60 10.33
C PHE A 155 -9.73 -10.46 11.55
N LEU A 156 -9.11 -10.22 12.70
CA LEU A 156 -9.40 -10.92 13.94
C LEU A 156 -10.65 -10.38 14.64
N GLY A 157 -11.29 -9.33 14.13
CA GLY A 157 -12.41 -8.66 14.77
C GLY A 157 -12.04 -8.02 16.11
N GLN A 158 -10.74 -7.79 16.34
CA GLN A 158 -10.28 -7.04 17.50
C GLN A 158 -10.78 -5.61 17.33
N GLU A 159 -11.27 -5.00 18.41
CA GLU A 159 -11.87 -3.65 18.38
C GLU A 159 -13.20 -3.53 17.60
N ALA A 160 -13.82 -4.63 17.19
CA ALA A 160 -15.14 -4.59 16.53
C ALA A 160 -16.21 -3.85 17.36
N GLN A 161 -16.11 -3.87 18.70
CA GLN A 161 -16.99 -3.09 19.59
C GLN A 161 -16.67 -1.59 19.66
N ALA A 162 -15.41 -1.20 19.45
CA ALA A 162 -15.02 0.21 19.38
C ALA A 162 -15.46 0.86 18.06
N HIS A 163 -15.46 0.05 16.98
CA HIS A 163 -15.96 0.43 15.66
C HIS A 163 -17.44 0.07 15.42
N ALA A 164 -18.13 -0.48 16.43
CA ALA A 164 -19.53 -0.85 16.31
C ALA A 164 -20.39 0.38 16.00
N THR A 165 -21.23 0.22 14.99
CA THR A 165 -22.09 1.27 14.44
C THR A 165 -22.98 1.91 15.50
N ASP A 166 -23.35 1.20 16.57
CA ASP A 166 -24.24 1.74 17.61
C ASP A 166 -23.64 2.94 18.40
N LYS A 167 -22.32 3.02 18.55
CA LYS A 167 -21.64 4.19 19.16
C LYS A 167 -21.23 5.24 18.13
N SER A 168 -21.07 4.84 16.87
CA SER A 168 -20.85 5.77 15.77
C SER A 168 -22.16 6.40 15.27
N TYR A 169 -23.33 5.78 15.42
CA TYR A 169 -24.58 6.26 14.81
C TYR A 169 -24.98 7.68 15.25
N SER A 170 -24.70 8.06 16.50
CA SER A 170 -24.99 9.40 17.03
C SER A 170 -23.86 10.41 16.76
N SER A 171 -22.60 9.99 16.81
CA SER A 171 -21.42 10.85 16.62
C SER A 171 -21.01 11.01 15.15
N PHE A 172 -21.25 9.99 14.32
CA PHE A 172 -21.03 9.93 12.87
C PHE A 172 -22.07 10.76 12.11
N ARG A 173 -23.37 10.66 12.46
CA ARG A 173 -24.40 11.58 11.92
C ARG A 173 -24.15 13.05 12.26
N GLN A 174 -23.48 13.33 13.38
CA GLN A 174 -23.20 14.70 13.81
C GLN A 174 -21.91 15.29 13.21
N LYS A 175 -20.98 14.47 12.68
CA LYS A 175 -19.70 14.97 12.13
C LYS A 175 -19.44 14.67 10.66
N PHE A 176 -20.03 13.64 10.06
CA PHE A 176 -19.76 13.27 8.67
C PHE A 176 -21.04 12.86 7.92
N ALA A 177 -21.28 13.55 6.81
CA ALA A 177 -22.42 13.40 5.93
C ALA A 177 -22.36 12.12 5.08
N ALA A 178 -22.39 10.93 5.68
CA ALA A 178 -22.70 9.71 4.95
C ALA A 178 -24.23 9.63 4.76
N LYS A 179 -24.73 10.36 3.76
CA LYS A 179 -26.17 10.60 3.54
C LYS A 179 -26.87 9.44 2.84
N HIS A 180 -26.13 8.70 2.01
CA HIS A 180 -26.71 7.87 0.96
C HIS A 180 -26.42 6.40 1.22
N ARG A 181 -27.47 5.58 1.29
CA ARG A 181 -27.35 4.12 1.47
C ARG A 181 -27.39 3.44 0.11
N THR A 182 -26.42 2.58 -0.16
CA THR A 182 -26.29 1.85 -1.43
C THR A 182 -27.02 0.50 -1.38
N LEU A 183 -27.08 -0.19 -2.52
CA LEU A 183 -27.80 -1.46 -2.67
C LEU A 183 -27.16 -2.62 -1.91
N ASP A 184 -25.83 -2.62 -1.76
CA ASP A 184 -25.08 -3.64 -1.02
C ASP A 184 -24.98 -3.34 0.49
N GLY A 185 -25.40 -2.13 0.89
CA GLY A 185 -25.51 -1.70 2.27
C GLY A 185 -24.45 -0.72 2.74
N HIS A 186 -23.53 -0.27 1.89
CA HIS A 186 -22.62 0.83 2.23
C HIS A 186 -23.36 2.15 2.48
N TYR A 187 -22.70 3.04 3.24
CA TYR A 187 -23.11 4.42 3.43
C TYR A 187 -22.05 5.34 2.82
N VAL A 188 -22.41 6.05 1.75
CA VAL A 188 -21.50 6.87 0.96
C VAL A 188 -21.75 8.37 1.14
N ARG A 189 -20.77 9.20 0.76
CA ARG A 189 -20.76 10.66 1.02
C ARG A 189 -21.48 11.46 -0.06
N SER A 190 -21.46 10.99 -1.31
CA SER A 190 -22.11 11.67 -2.44
C SER A 190 -23.05 10.78 -3.24
N THR A 191 -23.93 11.41 -4.02
CA THR A 191 -24.85 10.74 -4.96
C THR A 191 -24.07 10.04 -6.07
N GLY A 192 -22.95 10.62 -6.52
CA GLY A 192 -22.09 10.00 -7.53
C GLY A 192 -21.41 8.73 -7.01
N GLU A 193 -20.88 8.75 -5.79
CA GLU A 193 -20.37 7.53 -5.14
C GLU A 193 -21.47 6.45 -5.02
N LEU A 194 -22.71 6.83 -4.71
CA LEU A 194 -23.82 5.87 -4.64
C LEU A 194 -24.08 5.20 -5.99
N LEU A 195 -24.03 5.97 -7.08
CA LEU A 195 -24.23 5.43 -8.43
C LEU A 195 -23.10 4.48 -8.83
N ILE A 196 -21.86 4.82 -8.48
CA ILE A 196 -20.69 3.96 -8.72
C ILE A 196 -20.78 2.66 -7.91
N ASP A 197 -21.05 2.75 -6.61
CA ASP A 197 -21.19 1.59 -5.72
C ASP A 197 -22.28 0.64 -6.22
N ASN A 198 -23.48 1.17 -6.50
CA ASN A 198 -24.59 0.39 -7.03
C ASN A 198 -24.24 -0.28 -8.36
N TRP A 199 -23.51 0.42 -9.23
CA TRP A 199 -23.04 -0.15 -10.49
C TRP A 199 -22.07 -1.31 -10.25
N LEU A 200 -21.06 -1.12 -9.40
CA LEU A 200 -20.07 -2.16 -9.06
C LEU A 200 -20.75 -3.38 -8.45
N TYR A 201 -21.72 -3.18 -7.56
CA TYR A 201 -22.52 -4.24 -6.96
C TYR A 201 -23.31 -5.03 -8.00
N LEU A 202 -24.07 -4.36 -8.87
CA LEU A 202 -24.90 -5.00 -9.89
C LEU A 202 -24.06 -5.69 -10.97
N ALA A 203 -22.87 -5.18 -11.27
CA ALA A 203 -21.90 -5.81 -12.17
C ALA A 203 -21.16 -7.01 -11.55
N GLY A 204 -21.42 -7.33 -10.27
CA GLY A 204 -20.75 -8.42 -9.55
C GLY A 204 -19.27 -8.14 -9.24
N VAL A 205 -18.87 -6.87 -9.25
CA VAL A 205 -17.51 -6.43 -8.96
C VAL A 205 -17.35 -6.29 -7.46
N VAL A 206 -16.57 -7.19 -6.85
CA VAL A 206 -16.19 -7.10 -5.44
C VAL A 206 -15.42 -5.80 -5.21
N HIS A 207 -15.88 -5.00 -4.26
CA HIS A 207 -15.28 -3.71 -3.93
C HIS A 207 -15.33 -3.46 -2.42
N ALA A 208 -14.47 -2.54 -1.96
CA ALA A 208 -14.45 -2.02 -0.61
C ALA A 208 -14.54 -0.49 -0.68
N TYR A 209 -15.38 0.11 0.16
CA TYR A 209 -15.57 1.55 0.24
C TYR A 209 -14.62 2.18 1.28
N GLN A 210 -14.09 3.38 0.98
CA GLN A 210 -13.18 4.13 1.85
C GLN A 210 -11.96 3.32 2.32
N ARG A 211 -11.31 2.59 1.41
CA ARG A 211 -10.10 1.82 1.74
C ARG A 211 -8.89 2.76 1.91
N PRO A 212 -8.19 2.73 3.06
CA PRO A 212 -6.92 3.44 3.20
C PRO A 212 -5.87 2.87 2.25
N LEU A 213 -5.04 3.76 1.68
CA LEU A 213 -3.92 3.33 0.87
C LEU A 213 -2.85 2.65 1.76
N PRO A 214 -2.15 1.61 1.26
CA PRO A 214 -1.12 0.89 2.00
C PRO A 214 0.22 1.66 1.96
N ILE A 215 0.18 2.95 2.29
CA ILE A 215 1.29 3.91 2.29
C ILE A 215 1.25 4.73 3.58
N GLU A 216 2.36 5.38 3.94
CA GLU A 216 2.45 6.10 5.22
C GLU A 216 1.51 7.31 5.31
N GLU A 217 1.22 7.98 4.19
CA GLU A 217 0.27 9.07 4.12
C GLU A 217 -1.16 8.59 4.45
N GLU A 218 -1.86 9.33 5.32
CA GLU A 218 -3.25 9.03 5.69
C GLU A 218 -4.22 9.46 4.59
N VAL A 219 -4.21 8.71 3.48
CA VAL A 219 -5.06 8.91 2.31
C VAL A 219 -5.96 7.70 2.11
N THR A 220 -7.19 7.97 1.71
CA THR A 220 -8.24 6.97 1.50
C THR A 220 -8.76 7.10 0.08
N SER A 221 -8.87 5.98 -0.63
CA SER A 221 -9.58 5.90 -1.92
C SER A 221 -11.09 5.83 -1.71
N ASP A 222 -11.89 6.26 -2.68
CA ASP A 222 -13.34 6.06 -2.60
C ASP A 222 -13.68 4.57 -2.66
N PHE A 223 -13.09 3.84 -3.61
CA PHE A 223 -13.25 2.40 -3.72
C PHE A 223 -11.93 1.67 -3.97
N TYR A 224 -11.83 0.44 -3.48
CA TYR A 224 -10.78 -0.51 -3.82
C TYR A 224 -11.38 -1.77 -4.43
N LEU A 225 -10.82 -2.24 -5.53
CA LEU A 225 -11.27 -3.41 -6.28
C LEU A 225 -10.23 -4.54 -6.15
N PRO A 226 -10.41 -5.50 -5.22
CA PRO A 226 -9.37 -6.47 -4.87
C PRO A 226 -8.96 -7.39 -6.03
N SER A 227 -9.88 -7.71 -6.93
CA SER A 227 -9.64 -8.60 -8.07
C SER A 227 -8.57 -8.07 -9.02
N GLY A 228 -8.54 -6.75 -9.25
CA GLY A 228 -7.54 -6.08 -10.10
C GLY A 228 -6.46 -5.33 -9.31
N LYS A 229 -6.53 -5.33 -7.97
CA LYS A 229 -5.65 -4.54 -7.08
C LYS A 229 -5.56 -3.08 -7.51
N VAL A 230 -6.72 -2.51 -7.84
CA VAL A 230 -6.85 -1.16 -8.38
C VAL A 230 -7.79 -0.35 -7.51
N TYR A 231 -7.44 0.91 -7.32
CA TYR A 231 -8.25 1.88 -6.60
C TYR A 231 -9.09 2.67 -7.60
N LEU A 232 -10.24 3.17 -7.16
CA LEU A 232 -11.11 4.00 -7.95
C LEU A 232 -11.38 5.29 -7.17
N GLN A 233 -11.19 6.42 -7.85
CA GLN A 233 -11.46 7.76 -7.33
C GLN A 233 -12.50 8.47 -8.19
N PHE A 234 -13.52 9.00 -7.55
CA PHE A 234 -14.52 9.88 -8.11
C PHE A 234 -14.15 11.34 -7.82
N TRP A 235 -14.17 12.17 -8.86
CA TRP A 235 -13.78 13.58 -8.77
C TRP A 235 -14.95 14.55 -8.65
N GLY A 236 -16.09 14.08 -8.13
CA GLY A 236 -17.27 14.90 -7.86
C GLY A 236 -17.73 14.80 -6.40
N THR A 237 -18.48 15.80 -5.97
CA THR A 237 -19.24 15.85 -4.71
C THR A 237 -20.68 16.23 -5.00
N ASP A 238 -21.55 16.23 -3.99
CA ASP A 238 -22.92 16.74 -4.15
C ASP A 238 -22.94 18.26 -4.46
N GLU A 239 -21.83 18.97 -4.24
CA GLU A 239 -21.68 20.42 -4.38
C GLU A 239 -20.88 20.86 -5.61
N GLY A 240 -20.21 19.94 -6.33
CA GLY A 240 -19.43 20.23 -7.52
C GLY A 240 -18.20 19.34 -7.69
N ASP A 241 -17.22 19.81 -8.47
CA ASP A 241 -16.04 19.02 -8.81
C ASP A 241 -14.88 19.24 -7.83
N ILE A 242 -14.10 18.19 -7.61
CA ILE A 242 -12.83 18.28 -6.87
C ILE A 242 -11.83 19.10 -7.67
N ALA A 243 -11.13 20.03 -7.01
CA ALA A 243 -10.23 20.96 -7.67
C ALA A 243 -9.11 20.24 -8.45
N PRO A 244 -8.76 20.69 -9.67
CA PRO A 244 -7.73 20.03 -10.49
C PRO A 244 -6.36 19.88 -9.81
N SER A 245 -5.99 20.84 -8.94
CA SER A 245 -4.77 20.78 -8.14
C SER A 245 -4.77 19.62 -7.14
N GLU A 246 -5.92 19.34 -6.53
CA GLU A 246 -6.09 18.21 -5.61
C GLU A 246 -6.07 16.88 -6.37
N GLN A 247 -6.76 16.81 -7.51
CA GLN A 247 -6.71 15.62 -8.38
C GLN A 247 -5.26 15.29 -8.79
N GLN A 248 -4.50 16.31 -9.22
CA GLN A 248 -3.12 16.13 -9.64
C GLN A 248 -2.21 15.69 -8.48
N LYS A 249 -2.41 16.24 -7.28
CA LYS A 249 -1.67 15.82 -6.08
C LYS A 249 -1.92 14.35 -5.76
N THR A 250 -3.19 13.94 -5.81
CA THR A 250 -3.57 12.55 -5.58
C THR A 250 -3.00 11.63 -6.67
N ARG A 251 -3.15 11.96 -7.96
CA ARG A 251 -2.52 11.18 -9.06
C ARG A 251 -1.02 11.00 -8.87
N ALA A 252 -0.31 12.07 -8.52
CA ALA A 252 1.13 12.02 -8.27
C ALA A 252 1.48 11.08 -7.11
N LEU A 253 0.66 11.02 -6.06
CA LEU A 253 0.82 10.08 -4.95
C LEU A 253 0.65 8.64 -5.43
N TYR A 254 -0.43 8.31 -6.15
CA TYR A 254 -0.62 6.96 -6.69
C TYR A 254 0.54 6.55 -7.60
N GLN A 255 0.99 7.44 -8.49
CA GLN A 255 2.11 7.17 -9.39
C GLN A 255 3.43 6.96 -8.64
N ALA A 256 3.75 7.82 -7.66
CA ALA A 256 4.95 7.68 -6.84
C ALA A 256 4.95 6.37 -6.04
N HIS A 257 3.76 5.90 -5.66
CA HIS A 257 3.57 4.66 -4.93
C HIS A 257 3.27 3.44 -5.82
N GLY A 258 3.31 3.57 -7.15
CA GLY A 258 3.05 2.44 -8.06
C GLY A 258 1.68 1.80 -7.84
N LEU A 259 0.70 2.58 -7.38
CA LEU A 259 -0.66 2.13 -7.10
C LEU A 259 -1.51 2.38 -8.35
N ALA A 260 -2.26 1.37 -8.77
CA ALA A 260 -3.17 1.46 -9.90
C ALA A 260 -4.40 2.31 -9.54
N LEU A 261 -4.79 3.22 -10.44
CA LEU A 261 -5.89 4.15 -10.22
C LEU A 261 -6.83 4.18 -11.44
N ILE A 262 -8.12 3.97 -11.19
CA ILE A 262 -9.24 4.29 -12.08
C ILE A 262 -9.83 5.62 -11.64
N GLU A 263 -10.10 6.49 -12.60
CA GLU A 263 -10.64 7.81 -12.34
C GLU A 263 -12.00 7.98 -13.03
N ILE A 264 -12.96 8.55 -12.31
CA ILE A 264 -14.27 8.93 -12.82
C ILE A 264 -14.48 10.41 -12.54
N GLN A 265 -14.68 11.18 -13.61
CA GLN A 265 -15.05 12.58 -13.54
C GLN A 265 -16.54 12.74 -13.24
N SER A 266 -16.91 13.85 -12.62
CA SER A 266 -18.30 14.17 -12.28
C SER A 266 -19.26 14.07 -13.49
N HIS A 267 -18.84 14.57 -14.66
CA HIS A 267 -19.64 14.51 -15.89
C HIS A 267 -19.78 13.11 -16.50
N GLU A 268 -18.93 12.15 -16.12
CA GLU A 268 -18.96 10.77 -16.61
C GLU A 268 -19.99 9.91 -15.84
N ILE A 269 -20.56 10.42 -14.74
CA ILE A 269 -21.40 9.63 -13.81
C ILE A 269 -22.69 9.08 -14.43
N THR A 270 -23.20 9.69 -15.49
CA THR A 270 -24.38 9.24 -16.22
C THR A 270 -24.07 8.18 -17.28
N GLN A 271 -22.80 7.86 -17.49
CA GLN A 271 -22.28 7.00 -18.55
C GLN A 271 -21.47 5.80 -18.00
N LEU A 272 -21.76 5.39 -16.76
CA LEU A 272 -21.00 4.32 -16.09
C LEU A 272 -20.98 3.01 -16.89
N ASP A 273 -22.11 2.62 -17.51
CA ASP A 273 -22.21 1.42 -18.35
C ASP A 273 -21.27 1.44 -19.56
N ASP A 274 -20.97 2.62 -20.09
CA ASP A 274 -20.10 2.77 -21.27
C ASP A 274 -18.62 2.79 -20.88
N ILE A 275 -18.28 3.42 -19.74
CA ILE A 275 -16.89 3.70 -19.37
C ILE A 275 -16.28 2.64 -18.46
N LEU A 276 -17.04 2.13 -17.48
CA LEU A 276 -16.49 1.27 -16.43
C LEU A 276 -16.04 -0.09 -16.97
N PRO A 277 -16.81 -0.78 -17.85
CA PRO A 277 -16.36 -2.07 -18.39
C PRO A 277 -15.02 -1.98 -19.12
N ALA A 278 -14.77 -0.87 -19.84
CA ALA A 278 -13.50 -0.66 -20.53
C ALA A 278 -12.36 -0.42 -19.52
N LYS A 279 -12.54 0.52 -18.59
CA LYS A 279 -11.54 0.86 -17.55
C LYS A 279 -11.20 -0.35 -16.67
N LEU A 280 -12.19 -1.15 -16.29
CA LEU A 280 -12.00 -2.35 -15.46
C LEU A 280 -11.23 -3.47 -16.18
N ARG A 281 -11.44 -3.62 -17.49
CA ARG A 281 -10.79 -4.65 -18.30
C ARG A 281 -9.28 -4.46 -18.37
N GLU A 282 -8.78 -3.23 -18.32
CA GLU A 282 -7.35 -2.92 -18.25
C GLU A 282 -6.66 -3.55 -17.02
N PHE A 283 -7.43 -3.81 -15.96
CA PHE A 283 -6.96 -4.44 -14.72
C PHE A 283 -7.42 -5.90 -14.58
N GLY A 284 -7.88 -6.51 -15.68
CA GLY A 284 -8.35 -7.90 -15.69
C GLY A 284 -9.65 -8.13 -14.92
N ILE A 285 -10.37 -7.06 -14.56
CA ILE A 285 -11.67 -7.16 -13.90
C ILE A 285 -12.75 -7.29 -14.97
N LYS A 286 -13.52 -8.37 -14.90
CA LYS A 286 -14.68 -8.59 -15.75
C LYS A 286 -15.92 -8.03 -15.06
N ALA A 287 -16.67 -7.23 -15.79
CA ALA A 287 -18.03 -6.84 -15.46
C ALA A 287 -18.92 -7.46 -16.54
N TYR A 288 -19.93 -8.23 -16.10
CA TYR A 288 -20.81 -9.09 -16.92
C TYR A 288 -20.15 -10.32 -17.54
#